data_AF-A0A7C1AQ88-F1
#
_entry.id   AF-A0A7C1AQ88-F1
#
_cell.length_a   1.000
_cell.length_b   1.000
_cell.length_c   1.000
_cell.angle_alpha   90.00
_cell.angle_beta   90.00
_cell.angle_gamma   90.00
#
_symmetry.space_group_name_H-M   'P 1'
#
loop_
_entity.id
_entity.type
_entity.pdbx_description
1 polymer ?
#
loop_
_entity_poly.entity_id
_entity_poly.type
_entity_poly.pdbx_seq_one_letter_code
_entity_poly.pdbx_strand_id
1 'polypeptide(L)' 'MRDVLPLSTVYYLYDGLDIIQEIEDGVVTVNYIRTMNIDEPLARIESGGTIRYYQRDVLGNPGAVLERIWSSL' A
#
# COMPACT_ATOMS: atom_id res chain seq x y z
N MET A 1 -12.37 20.91 27.45
CA MET A 1 -12.14 20.94 26.00
C MET A 1 -11.39 19.66 25.66
N ARG A 2 -12.01 18.74 24.91
CA ARG A 2 -11.37 17.48 24.48
C ARG A 2 -10.90 17.72 23.05
N ASP A 3 -9.62 17.55 22.79
CA ASP A 3 -9.09 17.60 21.43
C ASP A 3 -9.70 16.43 20.66
N VAL A 4 -10.52 16.75 19.66
CA VAL A 4 -11.04 15.77 18.72
C VAL A 4 -9.94 15.61 17.68
N LEU A 5 -9.30 14.43 17.64
CA LEU A 5 -8.36 14.13 16.57
C LEU A 5 -9.09 14.27 15.23
N PRO A 6 -8.48 14.90 14.21
CA PRO A 6 -9.10 15.00 12.90
C PRO A 6 -9.44 13.59 12.42
N LEU A 7 -10.70 13.38 12.07
CA LEU A 7 -11.14 12.15 11.44
C LEU A 7 -10.71 12.23 9.98
N SER A 8 -9.83 11.34 9.54
CA SER A 8 -9.54 11.16 8.13
C SER A 8 -10.39 10.03 7.56
N THR A 9 -10.86 10.21 6.32
CA THR A 9 -11.60 9.17 5.59
C THR A 9 -10.72 8.65 4.48
N VAL A 10 -10.49 7.34 4.47
CA VAL A 10 -9.74 6.65 3.43
C VAL A 10 -10.73 5.92 2.51
N TYR A 11 -10.68 6.26 1.23
CA TYR A 11 -11.38 5.56 0.16
C TYR A 11 -10.45 4.53 -0.47
N TYR A 12 -11.00 3.36 -0.79
CA TYR A 12 -10.28 2.29 -1.45
C TYR A 12 -10.82 2.12 -2.87
N LEU A 13 -9.95 2.25 -3.88
CA LEU A 13 -10.29 2.02 -5.27
C LEU A 13 -9.99 0.57 -5.65
N TYR A 14 -10.95 -0.08 -6.31
CA TYR A 14 -10.84 -1.46 -6.78
C TYR A 14 -10.90 -1.55 -8.30
N ASP A 15 -10.23 -2.53 -8.89
CA ASP A 15 -10.32 -2.84 -10.33
C ASP A 15 -11.33 -3.96 -10.67
N GLY A 16 -12.18 -4.31 -9.71
CA GLY A 16 -13.20 -5.34 -9.83
C GLY A 16 -12.89 -6.60 -9.02
N LEU A 17 -11.62 -6.84 -8.66
CA LEU A 17 -11.21 -7.93 -7.78
C LEU A 17 -10.40 -7.42 -6.59
N ASP A 18 -9.42 -6.55 -6.85
CA ASP A 18 -8.42 -6.18 -5.85
C ASP A 18 -8.35 -4.66 -5.65
N ILE A 19 -7.79 -4.26 -4.50
CA ILE A 19 -7.44 -2.85 -4.24
C ILE A 19 -6.29 -2.44 -5.16
N ILE A 20 -6.42 -1.27 -5.77
CA ILE A 20 -5.39 -0.64 -6.58
C ILE A 20 -4.88 0.68 -5.99
N GLN A 21 -5.69 1.39 -5.20
CA GLN A 21 -5.30 2.68 -4.60
C GLN A 21 -5.97 2.92 -3.24
N GLU A 22 -5.28 3.67 -2.38
CA GLU A 22 -5.86 4.35 -1.21
C GLU A 22 -5.91 5.86 -1.52
N ILE A 23 -7.07 6.48 -1.24
CA ILE A 23 -7.31 7.91 -1.45
C ILE A 23 -7.77 8.49 -0.12
N GLU A 24 -6.99 9.41 0.44
CA GLU A 24 -7.31 10.10 1.68
C GLU A 24 -7.57 11.58 1.36
N ASP A 25 -8.70 12.12 1.80
CA ASP A 25 -9.09 13.51 1.56
C ASP A 25 -9.02 13.96 0.08
N GLY A 26 -9.31 13.04 -0.84
CA GLY A 26 -9.29 13.28 -2.29
C GLY A 26 -7.91 13.21 -2.94
N VAL A 27 -6.87 12.87 -2.18
CA VAL A 27 -5.49 12.69 -2.67
C VAL A 27 -5.13 11.21 -2.64
N VAL A 28 -4.54 10.70 -3.74
CA VAL A 28 -4.00 9.33 -3.77
C VAL A 28 -2.81 9.27 -2.83
N THR A 29 -2.95 8.54 -1.72
CA THR A 29 -1.89 8.34 -0.72
C THR A 29 -1.09 7.08 -1.00
N VAL A 30 -1.68 6.12 -1.72
CA VAL A 30 -1.06 4.82 -1.99
C VAL A 30 -1.43 4.30 -3.37
N ASN A 31 -0.44 3.75 -4.07
CA ASN A 31 -0.64 2.93 -5.26
C ASN A 31 -0.13 1.50 -5.01
N TYR A 32 -0.90 0.52 -5.47
CA TYR A 32 -0.51 -0.88 -5.43
C TYR A 32 -0.05 -1.36 -6.81
N ILE A 33 1.13 -1.99 -6.86
CA ILE A 33 1.63 -2.65 -8.07
C ILE A 33 1.31 -4.14 -7.97
N ARG A 34 0.69 -4.69 -9.02
CA ARG A 34 0.25 -6.09 -9.09
C ARG A 34 0.72 -6.78 -10.38
N THR A 35 0.62 -8.10 -10.41
CA THR A 35 0.77 -8.93 -11.63
C THR A 35 -0.51 -9.68 -11.91
N MET A 36 -0.65 -10.25 -13.12
CA MET A 36 -1.90 -10.87 -13.57
C MET A 36 -2.28 -12.20 -12.92
N ASN A 37 -1.54 -12.73 -11.93
CA ASN A 37 -1.76 -14.10 -11.43
C ASN A 37 -1.43 -14.28 -9.92
N ILE A 38 -1.34 -13.20 -9.14
CA ILE A 38 -1.07 -13.27 -7.70
C ILE A 38 -2.16 -12.48 -6.98
N ASP A 39 -2.85 -13.11 -6.02
CA ASP A 39 -3.93 -12.50 -5.21
C ASP A 39 -3.47 -11.36 -4.28
N GLU A 40 -2.17 -11.06 -4.24
CA GLU A 40 -1.62 -10.05 -3.34
C GLU A 40 -0.74 -9.05 -4.10
N PRO A 41 -0.71 -7.78 -3.66
CA PRO A 41 0.09 -6.75 -4.31
C PRO A 41 1.58 -7.01 -4.13
N LEU A 42 2.36 -6.80 -5.19
CA LEU A 42 3.83 -6.90 -5.14
C LEU A 42 4.47 -5.75 -4.38
N ALA A 43 3.92 -4.54 -4.53
CA ALA A 43 4.45 -3.36 -3.88
C ALA A 43 3.34 -2.39 -3.49
N ARG A 44 3.54 -1.74 -2.36
CA ARG A 44 2.76 -0.58 -1.89
C ARG A 44 3.65 0.65 -1.95
N ILE A 45 3.28 1.59 -2.80
CA ILE A 45 4.00 2.84 -3.03
C ILE A 45 3.22 3.95 -2.34
N GLU A 46 3.78 4.49 -1.27
CA GLU A 46 3.22 5.65 -0.58
C GLU A 46 3.53 6.93 -1.36
N SER A 47 2.66 7.93 -1.26
CA SER A 47 2.84 9.25 -1.88
C SER A 47 4.13 9.95 -1.45
N GLY A 48 4.65 9.62 -0.26
CA GLY A 48 5.95 10.08 0.25
C GLY A 48 7.17 9.39 -0.38
N GLY A 49 6.99 8.47 -1.34
CA GLY A 49 8.07 7.76 -2.03
C GLY A 49 8.57 6.51 -1.30
N THR A 50 8.05 6.21 -0.11
CA THR A 50 8.30 4.94 0.58
C THR A 50 7.69 3.80 -0.22
N ILE A 51 8.49 2.78 -0.52
CA ILE A 51 8.03 1.59 -1.22
C ILE A 51 8.21 0.38 -0.31
N ARG A 52 7.10 -0.31 0.00
CA ARG A 52 7.11 -1.61 0.65
C ARG A 52 6.94 -2.70 -0.39
N TYR A 53 7.83 -3.68 -0.39
CA TYR A 53 7.73 -4.84 -1.26
C TYR A 53 7.22 -6.03 -0.45
N TYR A 54 6.21 -6.70 -1.00
CA TYR A 54 5.69 -7.94 -0.44
C TYR A 54 6.33 -9.09 -1.20
N GLN A 55 7.09 -9.92 -0.49
CA GLN A 55 7.65 -11.14 -1.04
C GLN A 55 6.88 -12.34 -0.49
N ARG A 56 6.30 -13.14 -1.39
CA ARG A 56 5.77 -14.45 -1.06
C ARG A 56 6.79 -15.55 -1.26
N ASP A 57 6.63 -16.61 -0.50
CA ASP A 57 7.23 -17.90 -0.84
C ASP A 57 6.43 -18.62 -1.96
N VAL A 58 6.97 -19.74 -2.43
CA VAL A 58 6.35 -20.58 -3.48
C VAL A 58 4.97 -21.13 -3.08
N LEU A 59 4.64 -21.15 -1.79
CA LEU A 59 3.40 -21.70 -1.26
C LEU A 59 2.29 -20.66 -1.13
N GLY A 60 2.57 -19.39 -1.44
CA GLY A 60 1.57 -18.36 -1.32
C GLY A 60 1.44 -17.78 0.09
N ASN A 61 2.41 -18.00 0.98
CA ASN A 61 2.42 -17.33 2.28
C ASN A 61 3.20 -16.01 2.22
N PRO A 62 2.73 -14.95 2.90
CA PRO A 62 3.50 -13.72 3.07
C PRO A 62 4.71 -14.01 3.97
N GLY A 63 5.86 -14.29 3.34
CA GLY A 63 7.07 -14.73 4.03
C GLY A 63 7.89 -13.58 4.63
N ALA A 64 7.84 -12.38 4.03
CA ALA A 64 8.50 -11.19 4.56
C ALA A 64 8.00 -9.92 3.87
N VAL A 65 7.82 -8.85 4.66
CA VAL A 65 7.74 -7.47 4.14
C VAL A 65 9.16 -6.92 4.16
N LEU A 66 9.68 -6.51 3.00
CA LEU A 66 10.98 -5.88 2.90
C LEU A 66 10.78 -4.37 2.74
N GLU A 67 11.16 -3.59 3.76
CA GLU A 67 11.22 -2.14 3.70
C GLU A 67 12.60 -1.72 3.20
N ARG A 68 12.67 -1.05 2.04
CA ARG A 68 13.93 -0.45 1.57
C ARG A 68 13.98 1.01 1.99
N ILE A 69 14.74 1.30 3.05
CA ILE A 69 15.02 2.66 3.52
C ILE A 69 16.23 3.20 2.75
N TRP A 70 16.05 4.21 1.90
CA TRP A 70 17.18 4.93 1.33
C TRP A 70 17.72 5.91 2.38
N SER A 71 18.91 5.65 2.93
CA SER A 71 19.69 6.69 3.59
C SER A 71 20.50 7.41 2.52
N SER A 72 20.18 8.67 2.25
CA SER A 72 21.11 9.56 1.56
C SER A 72 22.37 9.72 2.42
N LEU A 73 23.54 9.48 1.82
CA LEU A 73 24.86 9.80 2.39
C LEU A 73 25.15 11.30 2.26
#